data_AF-A0A7W9LYY5-F1
#
_entry.id   AF-A0A7W9LYY5-F1
#
_cell.length_a   1.000
_cell.length_b   1.000
_cell.length_c   1.000
_cell.angle_alpha   90.00
_cell.angle_beta   90.00
_cell.angle_gamma   90.00
#
_symmetry.space_group_name_H-M   'P 1'
#
loop_
_entity.id
_entity.type
_entity.pdbx_description
1 polymer ?
#
loop_
_entity_poly.entity_id
_entity_poly.type
_entity_poly.pdbx_seq_one_letter_code
_entity_poly.pdbx_strand_id
1 'polypeptide(L)'
;MDAATLAIVQGDVVEAVTACEQAARLSEAGQDHARLSHALQYLGLIRIFTEQLGEAGCLLSASLRYADAADAVWERSWALLLMSVLATSRWDFSLAGDLARQAEAALGHGGDPEARAFIRVLLGFAGLGMEDAAGAAEHVTEALRQFSTLGGLWGLSITTVLAAFVLRALGRHRGAAGLLGVAEALREAAGTTLPPFVEAWLDDTLTELTTALGPAVLHSARMHGRALPRAAALAYTLRQLAPDAGDVERRP
;
A
#
# COMPACT_ATOMS: atom_id res chain seq x y z
N MET A 1 1.04 8.29 11.31
CA MET A 1 -0.01 8.91 10.47
C MET A 1 -0.28 10.34 10.92
N ASP A 2 0.01 11.31 10.07
CA ASP A 2 -0.23 12.73 10.28
C ASP A 2 -1.63 13.15 9.78
N ALA A 3 -2.04 14.38 10.09
CA ALA A 3 -3.38 14.89 9.78
C ALA A 3 -3.65 14.96 8.27
N ALA A 4 -2.63 15.23 7.43
CA ALA A 4 -2.80 15.26 5.98
C ALA A 4 -3.05 13.87 5.42
N THR A 5 -2.29 12.84 5.83
CA THR A 5 -2.56 11.46 5.43
C THR A 5 -3.97 11.02 5.85
N LEU A 6 -4.40 11.39 7.06
CA LEU A 6 -5.73 11.05 7.55
C LEU A 6 -6.84 11.73 6.72
N ALA A 7 -6.71 13.03 6.44
CA ALA A 7 -7.67 13.77 5.62
C ALA A 7 -7.79 13.22 4.19
N ILE A 8 -6.66 12.86 3.56
CA ILE A 8 -6.62 12.23 2.23
C ILE A 8 -7.40 10.92 2.25
N VAL A 9 -7.11 10.09 3.24
CA VAL A 9 -7.67 8.74 3.34
C VAL A 9 -9.13 8.76 3.80
N GLN A 10 -9.58 9.83 4.44
CA GLN A 10 -10.98 10.09 4.81
C GLN A 10 -11.78 10.86 3.74
N GLY A 11 -11.14 11.29 2.65
CA GLY A 11 -11.80 11.97 1.53
C GLY A 11 -11.95 13.48 1.67
N ASP A 12 -11.33 14.12 2.67
CA ASP A 12 -11.28 15.58 2.81
C ASP A 12 -10.12 16.18 2.00
N VAL A 13 -10.23 16.00 0.69
CA VAL A 13 -9.16 16.32 -0.26
C VAL A 13 -8.94 17.83 -0.37
N VAL A 14 -10.00 18.64 -0.27
CA VAL A 14 -9.92 20.09 -0.49
C VAL A 14 -9.17 20.79 0.63
N GLU A 15 -9.47 20.45 1.89
CA GLU A 15 -8.78 21.03 3.04
C GLU A 15 -7.31 20.59 3.07
N ALA A 16 -7.05 19.30 2.78
CA ALA A 16 -5.69 18.77 2.69
C ALA A 16 -4.84 19.46 1.63
N VAL A 17 -5.38 19.69 0.42
CA VAL A 17 -4.68 20.44 -0.65
C VAL A 17 -4.36 21.85 -0.18
N THR A 18 -5.34 22.57 0.37
CA THR A 18 -5.17 23.96 0.79
C THR A 18 -4.07 24.09 1.86
N ALA A 19 -4.08 23.20 2.85
CA ALA A 19 -3.07 23.16 3.90
C ALA A 19 -1.67 22.85 3.35
N CYS A 20 -1.55 21.86 2.45
CA CYS A 20 -0.26 21.49 1.87
C CYS A 20 0.29 22.60 0.95
N GLU A 21 -0.55 23.26 0.16
CA GLU A 21 -0.14 24.41 -0.66
C GLU A 21 0.33 25.60 0.19
N GLN A 22 -0.36 25.87 1.30
CA GLN A 22 0.08 26.90 2.24
C GLN A 22 1.42 26.54 2.88
N ALA A 23 1.59 25.28 3.31
CA ALA A 23 2.86 24.80 3.85
C ALA A 23 4.01 24.90 2.83
N ALA A 24 3.75 24.56 1.57
CA ALA A 24 4.71 24.70 0.48
C ALA A 24 5.13 26.16 0.28
N ARG A 25 4.17 27.10 0.18
CA ARG A 25 4.47 28.54 0.03
C ARG A 25 5.29 29.10 1.19
N LEU A 26 4.95 28.73 2.43
CA LEU A 26 5.69 29.17 3.61
C LEU A 26 7.11 28.60 3.64
N SER A 27 7.28 27.33 3.29
CA SER A 27 8.59 26.67 3.24
C SER A 27 9.47 27.25 2.14
N GLU A 28 8.90 27.55 0.97
CA GLU A 28 9.59 28.22 -0.13
C GLU A 28 10.07 29.63 0.24
N ALA A 29 9.19 30.44 0.85
CA ALA A 29 9.55 31.78 1.32
C ALA A 29 10.63 31.76 2.41
N GLY A 30 10.62 30.72 3.26
CA GLY A 30 11.62 30.50 4.30
C GLY A 30 12.88 29.78 3.83
N GLN A 31 12.95 29.37 2.55
CA GLN A 31 14.03 28.54 1.99
C GLN A 31 14.25 27.21 2.75
N ASP A 32 13.19 26.67 3.35
CA ASP A 32 13.19 25.37 4.06
C ASP A 32 12.89 24.25 3.06
N HIS A 33 13.94 23.76 2.40
CA HIS A 33 13.84 22.74 1.37
C HIS A 33 13.29 21.39 1.89
N ALA A 34 13.59 21.01 3.14
CA ALA A 34 13.09 19.76 3.71
C ALA A 34 11.56 19.84 3.90
N ARG A 35 11.05 20.91 4.50
CA ARG A 35 9.60 21.09 4.66
C ARG A 35 8.88 21.29 3.34
N LEU A 36 9.51 21.97 2.38
CA LEU A 36 8.96 22.07 1.03
C LEU A 36 8.85 20.69 0.37
N SER A 37 9.89 19.87 0.49
CA SER A 37 9.87 18.48 0.01
C SER A 37 8.70 17.71 0.61
N HIS A 38 8.49 17.81 1.93
CA HIS A 38 7.40 17.14 2.65
C HIS A 38 6.01 17.61 2.19
N ALA A 39 5.80 18.92 2.04
CA ALA A 39 4.52 19.44 1.54
C ALA A 39 4.20 18.93 0.11
N LEU A 40 5.22 18.87 -0.75
CA LEU A 40 5.09 18.36 -2.12
C LEU A 40 4.80 16.85 -2.16
N GLN A 41 5.26 16.07 -1.18
CA GLN A 41 4.93 14.64 -1.06
C GLN A 41 3.43 14.42 -0.88
N TYR A 42 2.80 15.17 0.04
CA TYR A 42 1.36 15.05 0.26
C TYR A 42 0.55 15.55 -0.92
N LEU A 43 0.95 16.66 -1.56
CA LEU A 43 0.31 17.09 -2.81
C LEU A 43 0.43 16.02 -3.90
N GLY A 44 1.61 15.40 -4.04
CA GLY A 44 1.82 14.28 -4.96
C GLY A 44 0.92 13.09 -4.65
N LEU A 45 0.82 12.70 -3.38
CA LEU A 45 -0.07 11.62 -2.92
C LEU A 45 -1.54 11.93 -3.20
N ILE A 46 -1.99 13.15 -2.89
CA ILE A 46 -3.35 13.62 -3.23
C ILE A 46 -3.61 13.44 -4.73
N ARG A 47 -2.66 13.90 -5.57
CA ARG A 47 -2.80 13.80 -7.02
C ARG A 47 -2.84 12.36 -7.52
N ILE A 48 -2.20 11.40 -6.84
CA ILE A 48 -2.37 9.97 -7.11
C ILE A 48 -3.81 9.53 -6.78
N PHE A 49 -4.32 9.89 -5.61
CA PHE A 49 -5.68 9.53 -5.17
C PHE A 49 -6.78 10.18 -6.01
N THR A 50 -6.52 11.35 -6.60
CA THR A 50 -7.43 12.02 -7.52
C THR A 50 -7.11 11.75 -9.00
N GLU A 51 -6.32 10.71 -9.28
CA GLU A 51 -5.96 10.23 -10.63
C GLU A 51 -5.30 11.27 -11.56
N GLN A 52 -4.74 12.34 -10.99
CA GLN A 52 -3.97 13.37 -11.68
C GLN A 52 -2.48 12.97 -11.77
N LEU A 53 -2.23 11.80 -12.37
CA LEU A 53 -0.93 11.12 -12.31
C LEU A 53 0.22 11.94 -12.93
N GLY A 54 -0.06 12.78 -13.92
CA GLY A 54 0.94 13.68 -14.52
C GLY A 54 1.45 14.73 -13.52
N GLU A 55 0.53 15.41 -12.86
CA GLU A 55 0.84 16.41 -11.82
C GLU A 55 1.55 15.77 -10.62
N ALA A 56 1.10 14.59 -10.20
CA ALA A 56 1.77 13.82 -9.14
C ALA A 56 3.26 13.58 -9.46
N GLY A 57 3.57 13.22 -10.71
CA GLY A 57 4.95 13.00 -11.14
C GLY A 57 5.80 14.27 -11.06
N CYS A 58 5.27 15.41 -11.48
CA CYS A 58 5.96 16.70 -11.37
C CYS A 58 6.24 17.07 -9.91
N LEU A 59 5.23 16.95 -9.04
CA LEU A 59 5.33 17.28 -7.61
C LEU A 59 6.34 16.38 -6.88
N LEU A 60 6.28 15.07 -7.10
CA LEU A 60 7.17 14.12 -6.45
C LEU A 60 8.62 14.24 -6.96
N SER A 61 8.82 14.55 -8.25
CA SER A 61 10.15 14.83 -8.79
C SER A 61 10.73 16.13 -8.20
N ALA A 62 9.89 17.16 -8.01
CA ALA A 62 10.32 18.37 -7.32
C ALA A 62 10.64 18.10 -5.84
N SER A 63 9.81 17.32 -5.14
CA SER A 63 10.03 16.90 -3.76
C SER A 63 11.39 16.20 -3.59
N LEU A 64 11.73 15.25 -4.48
CA LEU A 64 13.01 14.56 -4.44
C LEU A 64 14.20 15.51 -4.61
N ARG A 65 14.12 16.45 -5.57
CA ARG A 65 15.18 17.46 -5.76
C ARG A 65 15.38 18.35 -4.52
N TYR A 66 14.30 18.74 -3.84
CA TYR A 66 14.41 19.54 -2.63
C TYR A 66 14.94 18.75 -1.44
N ALA A 67 14.55 17.48 -1.29
CA ALA A 67 15.12 16.60 -0.28
C ALA A 67 16.64 16.43 -0.48
N ASP A 68 17.06 16.25 -1.74
CA ASP A 68 18.48 16.14 -2.10
C ASP A 68 19.25 17.42 -1.82
N ALA A 69 18.68 18.59 -2.15
CA ALA A 69 19.29 19.88 -1.87
C ALA A 69 19.40 20.20 -0.36
N ALA A 70 18.62 19.50 0.47
CA ALA A 70 18.60 19.66 1.93
C ALA A 70 19.39 18.57 2.67
N ASP A 71 19.96 17.59 1.96
CA ASP A 71 20.49 16.35 2.54
C ASP A 71 19.49 15.65 3.50
N ALA A 72 18.19 15.77 3.17
CA ALA A 72 17.08 15.37 4.03
C ALA A 72 16.71 13.90 3.77
N VAL A 73 17.38 12.99 4.48
CA VAL A 73 17.31 11.53 4.25
C VAL A 73 15.89 10.98 4.37
N TRP A 74 15.13 11.42 5.38
CA TRP A 74 13.76 10.94 5.59
C TRP A 74 12.87 11.33 4.42
N GLU A 75 12.90 12.61 4.04
CA GLU A 75 12.14 13.17 2.93
C GLU A 75 12.54 12.53 1.60
N ARG A 76 13.82 12.29 1.37
CA ARG A 76 14.31 11.59 0.18
C ARG A 76 13.71 10.18 0.07
N SER A 77 13.72 9.43 1.18
CA SER A 77 13.18 8.07 1.21
C SER A 77 11.67 8.02 0.94
N TRP A 78 10.91 8.97 1.50
CA TRP A 78 9.46 9.08 1.29
C TRP A 78 9.11 9.57 -0.12
N ALA A 79 9.88 10.49 -0.69
CA ALA A 79 9.70 10.91 -2.08
C ALA A 79 9.86 9.71 -3.04
N LEU A 80 10.91 8.90 -2.86
CA LEU A 80 11.12 7.68 -3.65
C LEU A 80 10.01 6.64 -3.46
N LEU A 81 9.55 6.46 -2.22
CA LEU A 81 8.43 5.59 -1.88
C LEU A 81 7.15 6.02 -2.63
N LEU A 82 6.80 7.30 -2.59
CA LEU A 82 5.62 7.83 -3.27
C LEU A 82 5.76 7.81 -4.80
N MET A 83 6.97 7.99 -5.33
CA MET A 83 7.22 7.76 -6.76
C MET A 83 7.01 6.29 -7.15
N SER A 84 7.33 5.34 -6.26
CA SER A 84 7.02 3.92 -6.46
C SER A 84 5.51 3.64 -6.42
N VAL A 85 4.75 4.32 -5.55
CA VAL A 85 3.27 4.30 -5.59
C VAL A 85 2.77 4.81 -6.94
N LEU A 86 3.30 5.94 -7.43
CA LEU A 86 2.95 6.49 -8.74
C LEU A 86 3.27 5.51 -9.88
N ALA A 87 4.45 4.88 -9.87
CA ALA A 87 4.82 3.88 -10.86
C ALA A 87 3.87 2.67 -10.84
N THR A 88 3.52 2.18 -9.64
CA THR A 88 2.51 1.12 -9.45
C THR A 88 1.16 1.52 -10.04
N SER A 89 0.69 2.75 -9.81
CA SER A 89 -0.58 3.25 -10.36
C SER A 89 -0.59 3.34 -11.89
N ARG A 90 0.59 3.43 -12.51
CA ARG A 90 0.79 3.43 -13.97
C ARG A 90 1.12 2.04 -14.52
N TRP A 91 1.08 1.01 -13.68
CA TRP A 91 1.42 -0.37 -14.03
C TRP A 91 2.87 -0.56 -14.50
N ASP A 92 3.78 0.35 -14.14
CA ASP A 92 5.22 0.24 -14.41
C ASP A 92 5.90 -0.45 -13.22
N PHE A 93 5.70 -1.77 -13.11
CA PHE A 93 6.15 -2.56 -11.96
C PHE A 93 7.66 -2.68 -11.85
N SER A 94 8.37 -2.64 -12.99
CA SER A 94 9.83 -2.60 -12.99
C SER A 94 10.33 -1.33 -12.30
N LEU A 95 9.85 -0.17 -12.76
CA LEU A 95 10.22 1.11 -12.14
C LEU A 95 9.76 1.21 -10.69
N ALA A 96 8.55 0.72 -10.37
CA ALA A 96 8.04 0.70 -9.00
C ALA A 96 8.98 -0.09 -8.06
N GLY A 97 9.45 -1.26 -8.49
CA GLY A 97 10.39 -2.07 -7.72
C GLY A 97 11.75 -1.40 -7.54
N ASP A 98 12.29 -0.77 -8.60
CA ASP A 98 13.55 -0.04 -8.52
C ASP A 98 13.48 1.16 -7.58
N LEU A 99 12.39 1.94 -7.63
CA LEU A 99 12.17 3.07 -6.74
C LEU A 99 11.98 2.62 -5.28
N ALA A 100 11.27 1.51 -5.04
CA ALA A 100 11.11 0.97 -3.69
C ALA A 100 12.45 0.50 -3.10
N ARG A 101 13.32 -0.14 -3.89
CA ARG A 101 14.68 -0.50 -3.46
C ARG A 101 15.56 0.72 -3.19
N GLN A 102 15.43 1.77 -4.00
CA GLN A 102 16.13 3.03 -3.76
C GLN A 102 15.64 3.71 -2.47
N ALA A 103 14.34 3.68 -2.21
CA ALA A 103 13.77 4.17 -0.95
C ALA A 103 14.31 3.38 0.25
N GLU A 104 14.40 2.06 0.15
CA GLU A 104 15.00 1.20 1.18
C GLU A 104 16.46 1.56 1.47
N ALA A 105 17.26 1.73 0.41
CA ALA A 105 18.66 2.11 0.51
C ALA A 105 18.83 3.50 1.15
N ALA A 106 17.99 4.46 0.77
CA ALA A 106 18.00 5.81 1.35
C ALA A 106 17.62 5.81 2.84
N LEU A 107 16.63 4.99 3.22
CA LEU A 107 16.13 4.91 4.59
C LEU A 107 17.16 4.29 5.57
N GLY A 108 17.96 3.34 5.09
CA GLY A 108 19.00 2.67 5.87
C GLY A 108 18.47 1.79 7.03
N HIS A 109 19.41 1.24 7.81
CA HIS A 109 19.10 0.23 8.84
C HIS A 109 18.31 0.78 10.04
N GLY A 110 18.50 2.05 10.39
CA GLY A 110 17.84 2.71 11.53
C GLY A 110 16.67 3.63 11.17
N GLY A 111 16.25 3.65 9.90
CA GLY A 111 15.21 4.57 9.45
C GLY A 111 13.80 4.19 9.90
N ASP A 112 12.84 5.02 9.47
CA ASP A 112 11.42 4.96 9.81
C ASP A 112 10.79 3.56 9.58
N PRO A 113 10.31 2.88 10.63
CA PRO A 113 9.71 1.55 10.49
C PRO A 113 8.40 1.56 9.71
N GLU A 114 7.64 2.66 9.69
CA GLU A 114 6.40 2.77 8.89
C GLU A 114 6.74 2.84 7.39
N ALA A 115 7.73 3.68 7.02
CA ALA A 115 8.23 3.76 5.65
C ALA A 115 8.74 2.39 5.15
N ARG A 116 9.48 1.66 5.99
CA ARG A 116 9.98 0.32 5.68
C ARG A 116 8.85 -0.67 5.38
N ALA A 117 7.78 -0.64 6.18
CA ALA A 117 6.61 -1.50 5.96
C ALA A 117 5.92 -1.20 4.63
N PHE A 118 5.75 0.08 4.29
CA PHE A 118 5.20 0.49 2.99
C PHE A 118 6.11 0.13 1.81
N ILE A 119 7.44 0.23 1.97
CA ILE A 119 8.39 -0.23 0.95
C ILE A 119 8.20 -1.73 0.66
N ARG A 120 7.99 -2.55 1.70
CA ARG A 120 7.68 -3.98 1.51
C ARG A 120 6.35 -4.20 0.79
N VAL A 121 5.32 -3.40 1.08
CA VAL A 121 4.05 -3.43 0.31
C VAL A 121 4.32 -3.15 -1.18
N LEU A 122 5.11 -2.12 -1.49
CA LEU A 122 5.39 -1.73 -2.88
C LEU A 122 6.24 -2.76 -3.63
N LEU A 123 7.21 -3.37 -2.95
CA LEU A 123 7.94 -4.51 -3.52
C LEU A 123 7.02 -5.72 -3.77
N GLY A 124 6.03 -5.94 -2.92
CA GLY A 124 5.01 -6.97 -3.14
C GLY A 124 4.11 -6.68 -4.35
N PHE A 125 3.66 -5.42 -4.53
CA PHE A 125 2.94 -5.02 -5.75
C PHE A 125 3.79 -5.17 -7.00
N ALA A 126 5.05 -4.73 -6.95
CA ALA A 126 5.98 -4.87 -8.06
C ALA A 126 6.22 -6.35 -8.41
N GLY A 127 6.46 -7.21 -7.41
CA GLY A 127 6.62 -8.65 -7.61
C GLY A 127 5.40 -9.27 -8.28
N LEU A 128 4.18 -8.95 -7.81
CA LEU A 128 2.95 -9.41 -8.43
C LEU A 128 2.80 -8.98 -9.89
N GLY A 129 3.05 -7.71 -10.19
CA GLY A 129 2.96 -7.19 -11.55
C GLY A 129 4.05 -7.73 -12.49
N MET A 130 5.16 -8.24 -11.93
CA MET A 130 6.22 -8.95 -12.64
C MET A 130 6.04 -10.48 -12.61
N GLU A 131 4.85 -10.96 -12.23
CA GLU A 131 4.48 -12.39 -12.14
C GLU A 131 5.28 -13.22 -11.12
N ASP A 132 6.01 -12.58 -10.20
CA ASP A 132 6.70 -13.22 -9.08
C ASP A 132 5.81 -13.23 -7.82
N ALA A 133 4.76 -14.05 -7.85
CA ALA A 133 3.83 -14.18 -6.73
C ALA A 133 4.48 -14.76 -5.47
N ALA A 134 5.52 -15.58 -5.62
CA ALA A 134 6.23 -16.19 -4.49
C ALA A 134 7.09 -15.15 -3.75
N GLY A 135 7.91 -14.38 -4.46
CA GLY A 135 8.67 -13.28 -3.87
C GLY A 135 7.77 -12.19 -3.30
N ALA A 136 6.64 -11.89 -3.96
CA ALA A 136 5.64 -10.99 -3.42
C ALA A 136 5.09 -11.45 -2.05
N ALA A 137 4.86 -12.76 -1.88
CA ALA A 137 4.37 -13.32 -0.61
C ALA A 137 5.34 -13.06 0.56
N GLU A 138 6.65 -13.11 0.32
CA GLU A 138 7.67 -12.83 1.33
C GLU A 138 7.61 -11.37 1.78
N HIS A 139 7.56 -10.44 0.83
CA HIS A 139 7.46 -9.02 1.12
C HIS A 139 6.16 -8.66 1.85
N VAL A 140 5.03 -9.21 1.42
CA VAL A 140 3.72 -9.03 2.08
C VAL A 140 3.74 -9.58 3.51
N THR A 141 4.35 -10.75 3.72
CA THR A 141 4.48 -11.36 5.06
C THR A 141 5.25 -10.45 6.01
N GLU A 142 6.35 -9.86 5.54
CA GLU A 142 7.15 -8.93 6.35
C GLU A 142 6.37 -7.64 6.66
N ALA A 143 5.71 -7.05 5.65
CA ALA A 143 4.86 -5.87 5.84
C ALA A 143 3.75 -6.11 6.89
N LEU A 144 3.08 -7.27 6.87
CA LEU A 144 2.04 -7.63 7.85
C LEU A 144 2.59 -7.65 9.28
N ARG A 145 3.77 -8.23 9.49
CA ARG A 145 4.42 -8.28 10.80
C ARG A 145 4.78 -6.89 11.31
N GLN A 146 5.32 -6.06 10.42
CA GLN A 146 5.71 -4.69 10.76
C GLN A 146 4.50 -3.83 11.09
N PHE A 147 3.47 -3.79 10.23
CA PHE A 147 2.25 -3.02 10.53
C PHE A 147 1.47 -3.55 11.73
N SER A 148 1.53 -4.85 12.01
CA SER A 148 0.98 -5.40 13.25
C SER A 148 1.68 -4.82 14.48
N THR A 149 3.01 -4.75 14.45
CA THR A 149 3.82 -4.22 15.56
C THR A 149 3.59 -2.73 15.75
N LEU A 150 3.46 -1.99 14.65
CA LEU A 150 3.18 -0.55 14.65
C LEU A 150 1.73 -0.21 15.02
N GLY A 151 0.83 -1.19 15.01
CA GLY A 151 -0.60 -0.96 15.18
C GLY A 151 -1.27 -0.25 14.00
N GLY A 152 -0.57 -0.07 12.88
CA GLY A 152 -1.02 0.69 11.70
C GLY A 152 -2.15 -0.01 10.94
N LEU A 153 -3.40 0.29 11.30
CA LEU A 153 -4.59 -0.35 10.73
C LEU A 153 -4.73 -0.15 9.22
N TRP A 154 -4.41 1.05 8.72
CA TRP A 154 -4.44 1.34 7.29
C TRP A 154 -3.39 0.53 6.50
N GLY A 155 -2.16 0.48 7.01
CA GLY A 155 -1.12 -0.38 6.43
C GLY A 155 -1.51 -1.86 6.45
N LEU A 156 -2.10 -2.34 7.55
CA LEU A 156 -2.63 -3.70 7.64
C LEU A 156 -3.75 -3.98 6.62
N SER A 157 -4.67 -3.04 6.40
CA SER A 157 -5.78 -3.24 5.45
C SER A 157 -5.25 -3.36 4.01
N ILE A 158 -4.42 -2.42 3.56
CA ILE A 158 -3.80 -2.46 2.22
C ILE A 158 -2.95 -3.71 2.04
N THR A 159 -2.12 -4.06 3.02
CA THR A 159 -1.24 -5.24 2.93
C THR A 159 -2.08 -6.53 2.87
N THR A 160 -3.23 -6.58 3.53
CA THR A 160 -4.13 -7.75 3.48
C THR A 160 -4.84 -7.86 2.12
N VAL A 161 -5.20 -6.74 1.48
CA VAL A 161 -5.69 -6.76 0.09
C VAL A 161 -4.61 -7.33 -0.83
N LEU A 162 -3.38 -6.84 -0.70
CA LEU A 162 -2.25 -7.33 -1.50
C LEU A 162 -1.99 -8.83 -1.25
N ALA A 163 -2.10 -9.30 0.00
CA ALA A 163 -2.04 -10.73 0.31
C ALA A 163 -3.12 -11.54 -0.42
N ALA A 164 -4.34 -11.01 -0.54
CA ALA A 164 -5.39 -11.67 -1.32
C ALA A 164 -5.02 -11.76 -2.81
N PHE A 165 -4.42 -10.71 -3.38
CA PHE A 165 -3.93 -10.72 -4.77
C PHE A 165 -2.81 -11.76 -4.97
N VAL A 166 -1.90 -11.89 -4.00
CA VAL A 166 -0.89 -12.96 -3.98
C VAL A 166 -1.52 -14.34 -3.98
N LEU A 167 -2.48 -14.60 -3.09
CA LEU A 167 -3.14 -15.90 -3.05
C LEU A 167 -3.91 -16.22 -4.33
N ARG A 168 -4.55 -15.21 -4.94
CA ARG A 168 -5.19 -15.35 -6.25
C ARG A 168 -4.17 -15.76 -7.31
N ALA A 169 -3.04 -15.06 -7.42
CA ALA A 169 -1.97 -15.40 -8.36
C ALA A 169 -1.39 -16.81 -8.14
N LEU A 170 -1.39 -17.30 -6.91
CA LEU A 170 -0.99 -18.66 -6.55
C LEU A 170 -2.09 -19.72 -6.74
N GLY A 171 -3.26 -19.35 -7.27
CA GLY A 171 -4.41 -20.26 -7.46
C GLY A 171 -5.16 -20.64 -6.17
N ARG A 172 -4.88 -19.95 -5.05
CA ARG A 172 -5.46 -20.21 -3.72
C ARG A 172 -6.71 -19.37 -3.50
N HIS A 173 -7.68 -19.52 -4.41
CA HIS A 173 -8.84 -18.64 -4.55
C HIS A 173 -9.70 -18.54 -3.28
N ARG A 174 -9.93 -19.63 -2.55
CA ARG A 174 -10.73 -19.60 -1.30
C ARG A 174 -10.05 -18.79 -0.21
N GLY A 175 -8.73 -18.98 -0.04
CA GLY A 175 -7.90 -18.18 0.83
C GLY A 175 -7.95 -16.70 0.47
N ALA A 176 -7.78 -16.37 -0.82
CA ALA A 176 -7.88 -15.01 -1.35
C ALA A 176 -9.21 -14.34 -1.01
N ALA A 177 -10.34 -15.03 -1.26
CA ALA A 177 -11.68 -14.56 -0.90
C ALA A 177 -11.80 -14.28 0.62
N GLY A 178 -11.28 -15.16 1.46
CA GLY A 178 -11.23 -14.93 2.91
C GLY A 178 -10.43 -13.67 3.28
N LEU A 179 -9.27 -13.47 2.66
CA LEU A 179 -8.45 -12.28 2.92
C LEU A 179 -9.10 -10.97 2.47
N LEU A 180 -9.89 -10.99 1.39
CA LEU A 180 -10.68 -9.81 1.01
C LEU A 180 -11.70 -9.42 2.09
N GLY A 181 -12.33 -10.42 2.74
CA GLY A 181 -13.21 -10.18 3.88
C GLY A 181 -12.50 -9.57 5.08
N VAL A 182 -11.28 -10.07 5.39
CA VAL A 182 -10.43 -9.50 6.45
C VAL A 182 -10.07 -8.05 6.14
N ALA A 183 -9.60 -7.78 4.92
CA ALA A 183 -9.16 -6.45 4.51
C ALA A 183 -10.31 -5.43 4.56
N GLU A 184 -11.52 -5.84 4.17
CA GLU A 184 -12.72 -5.03 4.25
C GLU A 184 -13.04 -4.64 5.70
N ALA A 185 -13.03 -5.59 6.65
CA ALA A 185 -13.25 -5.32 8.07
C ALA A 185 -12.19 -4.37 8.66
N LEU A 186 -10.91 -4.57 8.31
CA LEU A 186 -9.82 -3.69 8.76
C LEU A 186 -9.98 -2.26 8.24
N ARG A 187 -10.38 -2.12 6.97
CA ARG A 187 -10.60 -0.82 6.32
C ARG A 187 -11.78 -0.07 6.93
N GLU A 188 -12.90 -0.76 7.18
CA GLU A 188 -14.05 -0.19 7.89
C GLU A 188 -13.67 0.29 9.30
N ALA A 189 -12.93 -0.53 10.05
CA ALA A 189 -12.45 -0.16 11.38
C ALA A 189 -11.48 1.04 11.38
N ALA A 190 -10.72 1.20 10.30
CA ALA A 190 -9.78 2.31 10.14
C ALA A 190 -10.44 3.59 9.58
N GLY A 191 -11.65 3.50 9.02
CA GLY A 191 -12.32 4.63 8.35
C GLY A 191 -11.58 5.10 7.10
N THR A 192 -10.97 4.18 6.36
CA THR A 192 -10.05 4.50 5.25
C THR A 192 -10.58 4.05 3.90
N THR A 193 -10.20 4.70 2.80
CA THR A 193 -10.44 4.23 1.43
C THR A 193 -9.21 3.50 0.85
N LEU A 194 -9.39 2.82 -0.29
CA LEU A 194 -8.27 2.27 -1.07
C LEU A 194 -7.82 3.31 -2.11
N PRO A 195 -6.53 3.30 -2.50
CA PRO A 195 -6.11 4.03 -3.70
C PRO A 195 -6.83 3.50 -4.95
N PRO A 196 -7.18 4.35 -5.94
CA PRO A 196 -7.97 3.92 -7.12
C PRO A 196 -7.38 2.74 -7.90
N PHE A 197 -6.06 2.69 -8.06
CA PHE A 197 -5.41 1.57 -8.75
C PHE A 197 -5.56 0.24 -7.99
N VAL A 198 -5.64 0.27 -6.66
CA VAL A 198 -5.90 -0.93 -5.84
C VAL A 198 -7.36 -1.34 -5.94
N GLU A 199 -8.29 -0.38 -6.08
CA GLU A 199 -9.71 -0.66 -6.34
C GLU A 199 -9.89 -1.37 -7.69
N ALA A 200 -9.21 -0.90 -8.75
CA ALA A 200 -9.23 -1.58 -10.05
C ALA A 200 -8.76 -3.03 -9.94
N TRP A 201 -7.65 -3.28 -9.23
CA TRP A 201 -7.15 -4.65 -9.00
C TRP A 201 -8.10 -5.50 -8.16
N LEU A 202 -8.81 -4.88 -7.22
CA LEU A 202 -9.80 -5.54 -6.38
C LEU A 202 -10.99 -6.00 -7.24
N ASP A 203 -11.48 -5.17 -8.14
CA ASP A 203 -12.59 -5.49 -9.04
C ASP A 203 -12.23 -6.63 -9.99
N ASP A 204 -11.04 -6.59 -10.59
CA ASP A 204 -10.51 -7.68 -11.41
C ASP A 204 -10.40 -8.99 -10.62
N THR A 205 -9.86 -8.91 -9.40
CA THR A 205 -9.73 -10.06 -8.51
C THR A 205 -11.10 -10.63 -8.13
N LEU A 206 -12.09 -9.79 -7.82
CA LEU A 206 -13.44 -10.24 -7.49
C LEU A 206 -14.12 -10.93 -8.68
N THR A 207 -13.91 -10.42 -9.89
CA THR A 207 -14.41 -11.05 -11.12
C THR A 207 -13.82 -12.45 -11.31
N GLU A 208 -12.49 -12.58 -11.18
CA GLU A 208 -11.81 -13.87 -11.29
C GLU A 208 -12.26 -14.86 -10.21
N LEU A 209 -12.30 -14.43 -8.95
CA LEU A 209 -12.74 -15.28 -7.83
C LEU A 209 -14.21 -15.71 -7.98
N THR A 210 -15.06 -14.87 -8.56
CA THR A 210 -16.45 -15.22 -8.84
C THR A 210 -16.53 -16.34 -9.88
N THR A 211 -15.74 -16.26 -10.94
CA THR A 211 -15.65 -17.33 -11.95
C THR A 211 -15.07 -18.63 -11.38
N ALA A 212 -14.03 -18.54 -10.55
CA ALA A 212 -13.34 -19.72 -10.02
C ALA A 212 -14.11 -20.46 -8.91
N LEU A 213 -14.82 -19.73 -8.03
CA LEU A 213 -15.48 -20.31 -6.85
C LEU A 213 -17.01 -20.40 -6.98
N GLY A 214 -17.59 -19.57 -7.84
CA GLY A 214 -19.02 -19.28 -7.84
C GLY A 214 -19.45 -18.32 -6.72
N PRO A 215 -20.60 -17.63 -6.87
CA PRO A 215 -21.02 -16.56 -5.96
C PRO A 215 -21.21 -17.00 -4.50
N ALA A 216 -21.76 -18.18 -4.28
CA ALA A 216 -22.07 -18.68 -2.93
C ALA A 216 -20.81 -18.97 -2.11
N VAL A 217 -19.81 -19.63 -2.72
CA VAL A 217 -18.55 -19.96 -2.05
C VAL A 217 -17.71 -18.70 -1.81
N LEU A 218 -17.67 -17.80 -2.80
CA LEU A 218 -17.02 -16.49 -2.65
C LEU A 218 -17.62 -15.70 -1.47
N HIS A 219 -18.95 -15.61 -1.41
CA HIS A 219 -19.63 -14.91 -0.32
C HIS A 219 -19.33 -15.56 1.04
N SER A 220 -19.46 -16.88 1.15
CA SER A 220 -19.17 -17.60 2.40
C SER A 220 -17.73 -17.39 2.89
N ALA A 221 -16.74 -17.49 1.99
CA ALA A 221 -15.33 -17.28 2.34
C ALA A 221 -15.07 -15.83 2.79
N ARG A 222 -15.61 -14.83 2.09
CA ARG A 222 -15.50 -13.42 2.48
C ARG A 222 -16.13 -13.15 3.85
N MET A 223 -17.33 -13.68 4.09
CA MET A 223 -18.01 -13.51 5.38
C MET A 223 -17.24 -14.18 6.53
N HIS A 224 -16.62 -15.34 6.28
CA HIS A 224 -15.74 -15.98 7.26
C HIS A 224 -14.56 -15.08 7.63
N GLY A 225 -13.83 -14.54 6.64
CA GLY A 225 -12.71 -13.65 6.88
C GLY A 225 -13.11 -12.36 7.60
N ARG A 226 -14.24 -11.77 7.20
CA ARG A 226 -14.79 -10.55 7.82
C ARG A 226 -15.14 -10.72 9.29
N ALA A 227 -15.58 -11.92 9.68
CA ALA A 227 -15.97 -12.23 11.06
C ALA A 227 -14.79 -12.47 12.01
N LEU A 228 -13.55 -12.57 11.50
CA LEU A 228 -12.38 -12.85 12.33
C LEU A 228 -12.02 -11.64 13.21
N PRO A 229 -11.83 -11.84 14.54
CA PRO A 229 -11.23 -10.82 15.39
C PRO A 229 -9.83 -10.45 14.90
N ARG A 230 -9.39 -9.20 15.09
CA ARG A 230 -8.12 -8.66 14.56
C ARG A 230 -6.91 -9.59 14.74
N ALA A 231 -6.70 -10.13 15.95
CA ALA A 231 -5.58 -11.02 16.22
C ALA A 231 -5.67 -12.34 15.43
N ALA A 232 -6.87 -12.92 15.33
CA ALA A 232 -7.12 -14.12 14.54
C ALA A 232 -7.01 -13.83 13.03
N ALA A 233 -7.40 -12.63 12.59
CA ALA A 233 -7.31 -12.20 11.21
C ALA A 233 -5.85 -12.12 10.73
N LEU A 234 -4.96 -11.52 11.52
CA LEU A 234 -3.51 -11.51 11.21
C LEU A 234 -2.93 -12.92 11.15
N ALA A 235 -3.24 -13.77 12.14
CA ALA A 235 -2.77 -15.15 12.17
C ALA A 235 -3.32 -15.97 10.99
N TYR A 236 -4.55 -15.70 10.56
CA TYR A 236 -5.15 -16.29 9.38
C TYR A 236 -4.42 -15.85 8.10
N THR A 237 -4.18 -14.54 7.91
CA THR A 237 -3.44 -14.01 6.76
C THR A 237 -2.03 -14.60 6.63
N LEU A 238 -1.26 -14.61 7.72
CA LEU A 238 0.11 -15.16 7.72
C LEU A 238 0.11 -16.66 7.43
N ARG A 239 -0.86 -17.42 7.93
CA ARG A 239 -0.99 -18.84 7.63
C ARG A 239 -1.34 -19.09 6.17
N GLN A 240 -2.21 -18.27 5.59
CA GLN A 240 -2.56 -18.40 4.18
C GLN A 240 -1.36 -18.11 3.28
N LEU A 241 -0.49 -17.16 3.63
CA LEU A 241 0.73 -16.87 2.86
C LEU A 241 1.86 -17.90 3.03
N ALA A 242 1.76 -18.80 4.01
CA ALA A 242 2.77 -19.84 4.20
C ALA A 242 2.83 -20.77 2.97
N PRO A 243 4.02 -21.16 2.49
CA PRO A 243 4.20 -22.02 1.31
C PRO A 243 3.42 -23.33 1.39
N ASP A 244 3.38 -23.95 2.58
CA ASP A 244 2.81 -25.29 2.78
C ASP A 244 1.28 -25.30 2.93
N ALA A 245 0.63 -24.13 3.00
CA ALA A 245 -0.78 -24.07 3.35
C ALA A 245 -1.73 -24.54 2.22
N GLY A 246 -1.21 -24.82 1.02
CA GLY A 246 -1.95 -25.39 -0.11
C GLY A 246 -2.30 -26.89 0.01
N ASP A 247 -1.61 -27.64 0.88
CA ASP A 247 -1.83 -29.10 1.01
C ASP A 247 -3.01 -29.47 1.93
N VAL A 248 -3.48 -28.54 2.76
CA VAL A 248 -4.55 -28.81 3.74
C VAL A 248 -5.95 -28.73 3.10
N GLU A 249 -6.14 -27.87 2.08
CA GLU A 249 -7.45 -27.68 1.42
C GLU A 249 -7.74 -28.71 0.31
N ARG A 250 -6.78 -29.59 -0.04
CA ARG A 250 -6.98 -30.66 -1.04
C ARG A 250 -7.50 -31.98 -0.45
N ARG A 251 -7.74 -32.06 0.86
CA ARG A 251 -8.37 -33.23 1.47
C ARG A 251 -9.89 -33.08 1.41
N PRO A 252 -10.62 -34.03 0.78
CA PRO A 252 -12.06 -33.99 0.61
C PRO A 252 -12.82 -34.05 1.95
#